data_AF-A0A816HW65-F1
#
_entry.id   AF-A0A816HW65-F1
#
_cell.length_a   1.000
_cell.length_b   1.000
_cell.length_c   1.000
_cell.angle_alpha   90.00
_cell.angle_beta   90.00
_cell.angle_gamma   90.00
#
_symmetry.space_group_name_H-M   'P 1'
#
loop_
_entity.id
_entity.type
_entity.pdbx_description
1 polymer ?
#
loop_
_entity_poly.entity_id
_entity_poly.type
_entity_poly.pdbx_seq_one_letter_code
_entity_poly.pdbx_strand_id
1 'polypeptide(L)'
;MILQEKKIDDLIHLAEICIELLLQDSEHYPEAFKQYNDLLIEHEEIFWSLFAVDMEHVIDQQPIESWDSFPLFQLLNDYLRQHDTLSNGRFHQQLRDTFAPLVIRYVDLMESCIAQSIHK
;
A
#
# COMPACT_ATOMS: atom_id res chain seq x y z
N MET A 1 14.75 -9.67 13.00
CA MET A 1 14.63 -8.19 12.96
C MET A 1 15.33 -7.61 11.74
N ILE A 2 16.67 -7.49 11.67
CA ILE A 2 17.36 -6.81 10.55
C ILE A 2 16.94 -7.30 9.15
N LEU A 3 16.72 -8.60 8.95
CA LEU A 3 16.29 -9.15 7.66
C LEU A 3 14.84 -8.80 7.28
N GLN A 4 13.95 -8.61 8.26
CA GLN A 4 12.53 -8.28 8.04
C GLN A 4 12.34 -6.79 7.77
N GLU A 5 13.07 -5.94 8.47
CA GLU A 5 13.14 -4.49 8.21
C GLU A 5 13.61 -4.25 6.77
N LYS A 6 14.73 -4.89 6.38
CA LYS A 6 15.25 -4.79 5.01
C LYS A 6 14.22 -5.22 3.95
N LYS A 7 13.41 -6.24 4.21
CA LYS A 7 12.38 -6.69 3.26
C LYS A 7 11.25 -5.66 3.09
N ILE A 8 10.88 -4.94 4.13
CA ILE A 8 9.89 -3.87 4.05
C ILE A 8 10.45 -2.67 3.30
N ASP A 9 11.70 -2.29 3.57
CA ASP A 9 12.38 -1.22 2.85
C ASP A 9 12.49 -1.55 1.34
N ASP A 10 12.90 -2.77 1.00
CA ASP A 10 12.98 -3.25 -0.38
C ASP A 10 11.59 -3.22 -1.06
N LEU A 11 10.52 -3.53 -0.33
CA LEU A 11 9.14 -3.52 -0.84
C LEU A 11 8.60 -2.09 -1.04
N ILE A 12 8.92 -1.16 -0.13
CA ILE A 12 8.62 0.26 -0.29
C ILE A 12 9.30 0.79 -1.54
N HIS A 13 10.59 0.48 -1.71
CA HIS A 13 11.32 0.93 -2.88
C HIS A 13 10.77 0.34 -4.18
N LEU A 14 10.37 -0.94 -4.16
CA LEU A 14 9.69 -1.55 -5.30
C LEU A 14 8.37 -0.83 -5.63
N ALA A 15 7.57 -0.48 -4.63
CA ALA A 15 6.33 0.28 -4.83
C ALA A 15 6.59 1.64 -5.48
N GLU A 16 7.62 2.37 -5.06
CA GLU A 16 8.03 3.64 -5.69
C GLU A 16 8.32 3.45 -7.17
N ILE A 17 9.16 2.45 -7.52
CA ILE A 17 9.51 2.15 -8.91
C ILE A 17 8.26 1.75 -9.72
N CYS A 18 7.36 0.95 -9.15
CA CYS A 18 6.12 0.55 -9.80
C CYS A 18 5.21 1.75 -10.09
N ILE A 19 5.09 2.69 -9.14
CA ILE A 19 4.32 3.92 -9.32
C ILE A 19 4.94 4.77 -10.43
N GLU A 20 6.26 4.99 -10.39
CA GLU A 20 6.97 5.76 -11.41
C GLU A 20 6.78 5.17 -12.81
N LEU A 21 6.88 3.85 -12.94
CA LEU A 21 6.67 3.14 -14.20
C LEU A 21 5.27 3.36 -14.77
N LEU A 22 4.23 3.17 -13.94
CA LEU A 22 2.83 3.31 -14.38
C LEU A 22 2.49 4.77 -14.73
N LEU A 23 3.00 5.72 -13.95
CA LEU A 23 2.83 7.14 -14.24
C LEU A 23 3.50 7.53 -15.56
N GLN A 24 4.74 7.11 -15.78
CA GLN A 24 5.47 7.39 -17.02
C GLN A 24 4.75 6.83 -18.26
N ASP A 25 4.21 5.61 -18.17
CA ASP A 25 3.46 4.99 -19.27
C ASP A 25 2.19 5.79 -19.62
N SER A 26 1.49 6.32 -18.62
CA SER A 26 0.29 7.13 -18.82
C SER A 26 0.57 8.49 -19.49
N GLU A 27 1.72 9.10 -19.18
CA GLU A 27 2.13 10.39 -19.77
C GLU A 27 2.59 10.25 -21.22
N HIS A 28 3.19 9.12 -21.59
CA HIS A 28 3.77 8.93 -22.93
C HIS A 28 2.74 8.53 -23.99
N TYR A 29 1.63 7.86 -23.59
CA TYR A 29 0.63 7.32 -24.53
C TYR A 29 -0.83 7.77 -24.23
N PRO A 30 -1.11 9.08 -24.11
CA PRO A 30 -2.41 9.58 -23.65
C PRO A 30 -3.58 9.18 -24.57
N GLU A 31 -3.36 9.07 -25.88
CA GLU A 31 -4.38 8.67 -26.84
C GLU A 31 -4.75 7.19 -26.73
N ALA A 32 -3.77 6.32 -26.43
CA ALA A 32 -4.02 4.91 -26.17
C ALA A 32 -4.76 4.72 -24.85
N PHE A 33 -4.41 5.49 -23.82
CA PHE A 33 -5.10 5.50 -22.52
C PHE A 33 -6.56 5.96 -22.61
N LYS A 34 -6.86 6.84 -23.56
CA LYS A 34 -8.23 7.26 -23.83
C LYS A 34 -9.03 6.22 -24.63
N GLN A 35 -8.39 5.56 -25.59
CA GLN A 35 -9.06 4.60 -26.48
C GLN A 35 -9.26 3.22 -25.86
N TYR A 36 -8.37 2.79 -24.96
CA TYR A 36 -8.37 1.47 -24.34
C TYR A 36 -8.46 1.54 -22.81
N ASN A 37 -9.13 2.57 -22.30
CA ASN A 37 -9.17 2.92 -20.88
C ASN A 37 -9.54 1.72 -19.98
N ASP A 38 -10.65 1.03 -20.28
CA ASP A 38 -11.12 -0.11 -19.48
C ASP A 38 -10.08 -1.25 -19.42
N LEU A 39 -9.40 -1.53 -20.54
CA LEU A 39 -8.38 -2.58 -20.62
C LEU A 39 -7.13 -2.21 -19.81
N LEU A 40 -6.76 -0.92 -19.81
CA LEU A 40 -5.60 -0.43 -19.07
C LEU A 40 -5.87 -0.38 -17.56
N ILE A 41 -7.08 -0.04 -17.14
CA ILE A 41 -7.49 -0.17 -15.73
C ILE A 41 -7.39 -1.64 -15.29
N GLU A 42 -7.89 -2.58 -16.10
CA GLU A 42 -7.78 -4.01 -15.78
C GLU A 42 -6.32 -4.48 -15.71
N HIS A 43 -5.48 -4.00 -16.63
CA HIS A 43 -4.04 -4.27 -16.61
C HIS A 43 -3.37 -3.75 -15.33
N GLU A 44 -3.64 -2.50 -14.94
CA GLU A 44 -3.13 -1.91 -13.69
C GLU A 44 -3.59 -2.70 -12.47
N GLU A 45 -4.86 -3.10 -12.41
CA GLU A 45 -5.39 -3.93 -11.33
C GLU A 45 -4.72 -5.31 -11.25
N ILE A 46 -4.42 -5.95 -12.39
CA ILE A 46 -3.68 -7.21 -12.43
C ILE A 46 -2.25 -7.00 -11.95
N PHE A 47 -1.58 -5.96 -12.43
CA PHE A 47 -0.22 -5.61 -12.02
C PHE A 47 -0.13 -5.44 -10.50
N TRP A 48 -1.03 -4.64 -9.92
CA TRP A 48 -1.07 -4.42 -8.48
C TRP A 48 -1.49 -5.66 -7.70
N SER A 49 -2.35 -6.53 -8.26
CA SER A 49 -2.67 -7.82 -7.63
C SER A 49 -1.45 -8.74 -7.53
N LEU A 50 -0.51 -8.69 -8.48
CA LEU A 50 0.75 -9.44 -8.40
C LEU A 50 1.66 -8.87 -7.31
N PHE A 51 1.77 -7.55 -7.22
CA PHE A 51 2.50 -6.88 -6.13
C PHE A 51 1.91 -7.22 -4.76
N ALA A 52 0.58 -7.31 -4.65
CA ALA A 52 -0.13 -7.60 -3.42
C ALA A 52 0.29 -8.94 -2.78
N VAL A 53 0.57 -9.96 -3.59
CA VAL A 53 0.98 -11.29 -3.11
C VAL A 53 2.26 -11.20 -2.28
N ASP A 54 3.28 -10.53 -2.80
CA ASP A 54 4.55 -10.35 -2.09
C ASP A 54 4.39 -9.41 -0.90
N MET A 55 3.59 -8.35 -1.05
CA MET A 55 3.29 -7.41 0.02
C MET A 55 2.67 -8.11 1.24
N GLU A 56 1.61 -8.89 1.05
CA GLU A 56 0.95 -9.65 2.12
C GLU A 56 1.93 -10.62 2.78
N HIS A 57 2.72 -11.34 1.98
CA HIS A 57 3.72 -12.26 2.51
C HIS A 57 4.76 -11.58 3.40
N VAL A 58 5.21 -10.38 3.03
CA VAL A 58 6.18 -9.62 3.83
C VAL A 58 5.52 -9.01 5.07
N ILE A 59 4.27 -8.54 4.97
CA ILE A 59 3.49 -7.97 6.09
C ILE A 59 3.20 -9.05 7.14
N ASP A 60 2.78 -10.25 6.72
CA ASP A 60 2.48 -11.37 7.63
C ASP A 60 3.70 -11.87 8.41
N GLN A 61 4.90 -11.59 7.90
CA GLN A 61 6.15 -11.90 8.58
C GLN A 61 6.57 -10.84 9.60
N GLN A 62 5.92 -9.67 9.65
CA GLN A 62 6.32 -8.63 10.57
C GLN A 62 5.98 -9.00 12.03
N PRO A 63 6.76 -8.52 13.00
CA PRO A 63 6.39 -8.64 14.41
C PRO A 63 5.00 -8.02 14.69
N ILE A 64 4.25 -8.60 15.62
CA ILE A 64 2.87 -8.16 15.96
C ILE A 64 2.82 -6.67 16.39
N GLU A 65 3.87 -6.21 17.07
CA GLU A 65 4.04 -4.82 17.55
C GLU A 65 5.03 -4.03 16.68
N SER A 66 5.11 -4.33 15.38
CA SER A 66 5.80 -3.48 14.40
C SER A 66 4.79 -2.71 13.57
N TRP A 67 5.14 -1.47 13.26
CA TRP A 67 4.40 -0.57 12.37
C TRP A 67 5.32 0.00 11.27
N ASP A 68 6.45 -0.65 11.03
CA ASP A 68 7.46 -0.21 10.05
C ASP A 68 6.93 -0.26 8.61
N SER A 69 5.82 -0.99 8.38
CA SER A 69 5.12 -1.07 7.11
C SER A 69 4.15 0.09 6.84
N PHE A 70 3.89 0.99 7.80
CA PHE A 70 2.98 2.13 7.59
C PHE A 70 3.40 3.08 6.47
N PRO A 71 4.69 3.38 6.24
CA PRO A 71 5.12 4.15 5.08
C PRO A 71 4.69 3.53 3.75
N LEU A 72 4.69 2.20 3.63
CA LEU A 72 4.21 1.50 2.43
C LEU A 72 2.71 1.76 2.20
N PHE A 73 1.91 1.62 3.26
CA PHE A 73 0.47 1.91 3.18
C PHE A 73 0.23 3.35 2.74
N GLN A 74 0.93 4.31 3.35
CA GLN A 74 0.78 5.72 3.02
C GLN A 74 1.13 5.98 1.54
N LEU A 75 2.28 5.50 1.07
CA LEU A 75 2.72 5.65 -0.32
C LEU A 75 1.67 5.14 -1.31
N LEU A 76 1.22 3.89 -1.14
CA LEU A 76 0.26 3.27 -2.05
C LEU A 76 -1.12 3.91 -1.96
N ASN A 77 -1.61 4.20 -0.75
CA ASN A 77 -2.91 4.83 -0.56
C ASN A 77 -2.93 6.25 -1.16
N ASP A 78 -1.87 7.03 -0.97
CA ASP A 78 -1.79 8.40 -1.50
C ASP A 78 -1.72 8.39 -3.04
N TYR A 79 -1.02 7.42 -3.63
CA TYR A 79 -1.04 7.17 -5.07
C TYR A 79 -2.46 6.80 -5.56
N LEU A 80 -3.06 5.74 -5.02
CA LEU A 80 -4.36 5.23 -5.47
C LEU A 80 -5.50 6.23 -5.31
N ARG A 81 -5.43 7.13 -4.32
CA ARG A 81 -6.42 8.20 -4.11
C ARG A 81 -6.36 9.31 -5.16
N GLN A 82 -5.23 9.48 -5.83
CA GLN A 82 -5.06 10.48 -6.89
C GLN A 82 -5.55 9.96 -8.26
N HIS A 83 -5.74 8.64 -8.40
CA HIS A 83 -6.19 7.99 -9.63
C HIS A 83 -7.68 7.64 -9.56
N ASP A 84 -8.53 8.42 -10.24
CA ASP A 84 -10.00 8.23 -10.23
C ASP A 84 -10.45 6.79 -10.57
N THR A 85 -9.71 6.11 -11.45
CA THR A 85 -10.03 4.76 -11.94
C THR A 85 -9.58 3.64 -11.01
N LEU A 86 -8.53 3.86 -10.21
CA LEU A 86 -7.99 2.90 -9.23
C LEU A 86 -8.46 3.19 -7.81
N SER A 87 -8.98 4.39 -7.55
CA SER A 87 -9.56 4.76 -6.27
C SER A 87 -10.73 3.83 -5.94
N ASN A 88 -10.72 3.21 -4.76
CA ASN A 88 -11.69 2.20 -4.35
C ASN A 88 -11.77 0.97 -5.29
N GLY A 89 -10.74 0.75 -6.11
CA GLY A 89 -10.57 -0.45 -6.91
C GLY A 89 -10.27 -1.69 -6.06
N ARG A 90 -10.06 -2.84 -6.73
CA ARG A 90 -9.87 -4.13 -6.04
C ARG A 90 -8.61 -4.11 -5.19
N PHE A 91 -7.49 -3.68 -5.77
CA PHE A 91 -6.24 -3.57 -5.03
C PHE A 91 -6.32 -2.56 -3.89
N HIS A 92 -6.98 -1.41 -4.08
CA HIS A 92 -7.12 -0.41 -3.01
C HIS A 92 -7.95 -0.95 -1.83
N GLN A 93 -9.00 -1.72 -2.11
CA GLN A 93 -9.75 -2.41 -1.05
C GLN A 93 -8.88 -3.43 -0.32
N GLN A 94 -8.12 -4.25 -1.06
CA GLN A 94 -7.20 -5.23 -0.48
C GLN A 94 -6.13 -4.57 0.40
N LEU A 95 -5.52 -3.47 -0.06
CA LEU A 95 -4.57 -2.68 0.72
C LEU A 95 -5.17 -2.22 2.05
N ARG A 96 -6.40 -1.71 2.02
CA ARG A 96 -7.10 -1.27 3.24
C ARG A 96 -7.38 -2.43 4.19
N ASP A 97 -7.81 -3.57 3.66
CA ASP A 97 -8.12 -4.74 4.48
C ASP A 97 -6.86 -5.33 5.13
N THR A 98 -5.74 -5.36 4.41
CA THR A 98 -4.44 -5.82 4.93
C THR A 98 -3.93 -4.93 6.07
N PHE A 99 -4.06 -3.61 5.95
CA PHE A 99 -3.54 -2.67 6.96
C PHE A 99 -4.53 -2.32 8.09
N ALA A 100 -5.84 -2.52 7.90
CA ALA A 100 -6.86 -2.26 8.91
C ALA A 100 -6.52 -2.84 10.31
N PRO A 101 -6.17 -4.13 10.46
CA PRO A 101 -5.85 -4.68 11.79
C PRO A 101 -4.60 -4.05 12.41
N LEU A 102 -3.60 -3.63 11.61
CA LEU A 102 -2.39 -2.98 12.13
C LEU A 102 -2.70 -1.58 12.67
N VAL A 103 -3.52 -0.81 11.94
CA VAL A 103 -3.95 0.54 12.34
C VAL A 103 -4.80 0.48 13.60
N ILE A 104 -5.74 -0.46 13.70
CA ILE A 104 -6.57 -0.64 14.91
C ILE A 104 -5.68 -0.92 16.12
N ARG A 105 -4.76 -1.89 16.02
CA ARG A 105 -3.83 -2.20 17.13
C ARG A 105 -2.97 -1.01 17.53
N TYR A 106 -2.50 -0.21 16.57
CA TYR A 106 -1.72 1.00 16.85
C TYR A 106 -2.55 2.01 17.66
N VAL A 107 -3.79 2.26 17.24
CA VAL A 107 -4.69 3.20 17.92
C VAL A 107 -5.01 2.73 19.33
N ASP A 108 -5.35 1.45 19.51
CA ASP A 108 -5.66 0.86 20.82
C ASP A 108 -4.47 0.97 21.79
N LEU A 109 -3.25 0.74 21.29
CA LEU A 109 -2.02 0.89 22.07
C LEU A 109 -1.80 2.35 22.48
N MET A 110 -1.92 3.27 21.53
CA MET A 110 -1.74 4.71 21.79
C MET A 110 -2.79 5.22 22.78
N GLU A 111 -4.05 4.81 22.66
CA GLU A 111 -5.12 5.13 23.60
C GLU A 111 -4.78 4.63 25.01
N SER A 112 -4.33 3.38 25.12
CA SER A 112 -3.92 2.79 26.40
C SER A 112 -2.74 3.53 27.03
N CYS A 113 -1.73 3.91 26.24
CA CYS A 113 -0.58 4.68 26.70
C CYS A 113 -0.98 6.07 27.22
N ILE A 114 -1.88 6.75 26.54
CA ILE A 114 -2.39 8.07 26.95
C ILE A 114 -3.18 7.94 28.26
N ALA A 115 -4.11 6.98 28.35
CA ALA A 115 -4.90 6.74 29.55
C ALA A 115 -4.03 6.46 30.78
N GLN A 116 -3.01 5.60 30.62
CA GLN A 116 -2.06 5.31 31.70
C GLN A 116 -1.23 6.52 32.13
N SER A 117 -0.94 7.43 31.20
CA SER A 117 -0.13 8.63 31.48
C SER A 117 -0.91 9.72 32.21
N ILE A 118 -2.23 9.79 32.00
CA ILE A 118 -3.14 10.74 32.67
C ILE A 118 -3.51 10.27 34.08
N HIS A 119 -3.62 8.95 34.29
CA HIS A 119 -3.99 8.36 35.58
C HIS A 119 -2.81 8.07 36.53
N LYS A 120 -1.58 8.42 36.13
CA LYS A 120 -0.40 8.49 36.99
C LYS A 120 -0.19 9.91 37.51
#